data_AF-A0A924WU63-F1
#
_entry.id   AF-A0A924WU63-F1
#
_cell.length_a   1.000
_cell.length_b   1.000
_cell.length_c   1.000
_cell.angle_alpha   90.00
_cell.angle_beta   90.00
_cell.angle_gamma   90.00
#
_symmetry.space_group_name_H-M   'P 1'
#
loop_
_entity.id
_entity.type
_entity.pdbx_description
1 polymer ?
#
loop_
_entity_poly.entity_id
_entity_poly.type
_entity_poly.pdbx_seq_one_letter_code
_entity_poly.pdbx_strand_id
1 'polypeptide(L)'
;MNRAVPASLIIEGLESRLLRAAVFPTAYEQYMVELINRARANPVAEAARFDTYEDDRGVVFSGDLNEGIPPGTISAAAKQPLAINLFLTDSARSHSQWMGANHTKSHVGLGGSLPAGRQASAGYTGATASEENIDIEFSIDPIPAVTSIAEQHGNLFTDLILSGRGHRKNILNAAFKEVGVGISANTWNLPNGINNSQETTIDFGAKSTTFLTGVAYADKVTKDNFYTPGEGWSGVTVKATRVGDGQVFSTTTWASGGYTLALSAGKYNIQASGGSLGSTVVYEGVTVGSENVKRDFVTGQASVLTIGKLVGSTLVINGTSAADTISVAPKGSYLVATMNGNSQKFTASLIAELAIKGGQGNDTITNATVLGAYLEGGDGKDHLTGGSGNDSIYGDASNDYIDGGIGRDQLVGAGGADLILGGSGNDRIYGGSGNDVLNGNSGSDRVLGGDGDDQIAGANGNDILAGEAGADILNGGAMRDTADTDSLDTRIAIEVLS
;
A
#
# COMPACT_ATOMS: atom_id res chain seq x y z
N MET A 1 -2.70 -50.33 -14.18
CA MET A 1 -3.54 -49.21 -14.66
C MET A 1 -3.96 -48.40 -13.45
N ASN A 2 -3.38 -47.21 -13.26
CA ASN A 2 -3.97 -46.15 -12.46
C ASN A 2 -3.49 -44.83 -13.07
N ARG A 3 -4.43 -44.10 -13.66
CA ARG A 3 -4.19 -42.84 -14.37
C ARG A 3 -3.79 -41.77 -13.35
N ALA A 4 -2.62 -41.19 -13.54
CA ALA A 4 -2.25 -39.90 -12.98
C ALA A 4 -3.18 -38.82 -13.55
N VAL A 5 -3.76 -37.99 -12.68
CA VAL A 5 -4.39 -36.72 -13.04
C VAL A 5 -3.30 -35.63 -12.89
N PRO A 6 -3.14 -34.69 -13.84
CA PRO A 6 -2.01 -33.77 -13.86
C PRO A 6 -2.12 -32.66 -12.80
N ALA A 7 -0.96 -32.23 -12.33
CA ALA A 7 -0.77 -31.07 -11.47
C ALA A 7 -1.06 -29.77 -12.25
N SER A 8 -2.24 -29.19 -12.07
CA SER A 8 -2.53 -27.80 -12.46
C SER A 8 -3.75 -27.22 -11.74
N LEU A 9 -3.76 -27.31 -10.41
CA LEU A 9 -4.55 -26.41 -9.59
C LEU A 9 -3.62 -25.91 -8.49
N ILE A 10 -2.73 -24.99 -8.87
CA ILE A 10 -1.93 -24.24 -7.91
C ILE A 10 -2.94 -23.38 -7.14
N ILE A 11 -3.36 -23.90 -5.99
CA ILE A 11 -3.91 -23.11 -4.91
C ILE A 11 -2.77 -22.21 -4.47
N GLU A 12 -2.69 -21.00 -5.01
CA GLU A 12 -1.79 -19.98 -4.50
C GLU A 12 -2.25 -19.64 -3.07
N GLY A 13 -1.38 -19.93 -2.08
CA GLY A 13 -1.68 -19.76 -0.66
C GLY A 13 -2.00 -18.32 -0.28
N LEU A 14 -2.74 -18.14 0.82
CA LEU A 14 -3.13 -16.83 1.38
C LEU A 14 -1.96 -15.83 1.50
N GLU A 15 -0.72 -16.31 1.66
CA GLU A 15 0.49 -15.50 1.71
C GLU A 15 0.79 -14.74 0.41
N SER A 16 0.42 -15.28 -0.76
CA SER A 16 0.55 -14.58 -2.06
C SER A 16 -0.56 -13.54 -2.28
N ARG A 17 -1.67 -13.64 -1.53
CA ARG A 17 -2.79 -12.68 -1.56
C ARG A 17 -2.51 -11.49 -0.65
N LEU A 18 -1.80 -11.70 0.46
CA LEU A 18 -1.31 -10.62 1.34
C LEU A 18 -0.14 -9.84 0.70
N LEU A 19 0.75 -10.51 -0.03
CA LEU A 19 1.83 -9.84 -0.79
C LEU A 19 1.33 -8.92 -1.93
N ARG A 20 0.07 -9.07 -2.36
CA ARG A 20 -0.55 -8.32 -3.47
C ARG A 20 -1.60 -7.30 -3.02
N ALA A 21 -1.78 -7.08 -1.72
CA ALA A 21 -2.66 -6.02 -1.20
C ALA A 21 -2.28 -4.61 -1.72
N ALA A 22 -0.98 -4.36 -1.97
CA ALA A 22 -0.48 -3.12 -2.56
C ALA A 22 -0.68 -3.00 -4.08
N VAL A 23 -1.06 -4.08 -4.77
CA VAL A 23 -1.16 -4.16 -6.24
C VAL A 23 -2.61 -4.15 -6.73
N PHE A 24 -3.59 -4.30 -5.82
CA PHE A 24 -4.99 -4.15 -6.21
C PHE A 24 -5.25 -2.70 -6.68
N PRO A 25 -6.03 -2.49 -7.75
CA PRO A 25 -6.37 -1.15 -8.19
C PRO A 25 -7.23 -0.46 -7.13
N THR A 26 -6.93 0.81 -6.88
CA THR A 26 -7.72 1.70 -6.04
C THR A 26 -9.11 1.92 -6.64
N ALA A 27 -10.05 2.47 -5.86
CA ALA A 27 -11.38 2.81 -6.37
C ALA A 27 -11.34 3.76 -7.59
N TYR A 28 -10.35 4.64 -7.66
CA TYR A 28 -10.15 5.57 -8.77
C TYR A 28 -9.63 4.88 -10.03
N GLU A 29 -8.65 3.98 -9.89
CA GLU A 29 -8.12 3.21 -11.02
C GLU A 29 -9.18 2.23 -11.54
N GLN A 30 -9.98 1.64 -10.64
CA GLN A 30 -11.15 0.84 -11.02
C GLN A 30 -12.17 1.68 -11.79
N TYR A 31 -12.51 2.88 -11.29
CA TYR A 31 -13.46 3.77 -11.96
C TYR A 31 -13.00 4.14 -13.38
N MET A 32 -11.72 4.41 -13.59
CA MET A 32 -11.19 4.64 -14.95
C MET A 32 -11.34 3.41 -15.85
N VAL A 33 -11.03 2.20 -15.35
CA VAL A 33 -11.26 0.94 -16.09
C VAL A 33 -12.74 0.76 -16.46
N GLU A 34 -13.66 1.14 -15.56
CA GLU A 34 -15.10 1.10 -15.82
C GLU A 34 -15.49 2.03 -16.96
N LEU A 35 -14.99 3.27 -16.97
CA LEU A 35 -15.24 4.22 -18.05
C LEU A 35 -14.70 3.70 -19.40
N ILE A 36 -13.50 3.11 -19.41
CA ILE A 36 -12.91 2.45 -20.59
C ILE A 36 -13.80 1.30 -21.07
N ASN A 37 -14.29 0.45 -20.16
CA ASN A 37 -15.13 -0.69 -20.52
C ASN A 37 -16.55 -0.28 -20.95
N ARG A 38 -17.10 0.81 -20.39
CA ARG A 38 -18.33 1.44 -20.87
C ARG A 38 -18.17 1.95 -22.30
N ALA A 39 -17.05 2.63 -22.56
CA ALA A 39 -16.66 3.08 -23.89
C ALA A 39 -16.52 1.91 -24.87
N ARG A 40 -15.96 0.78 -24.44
CA ARG A 40 -15.85 -0.42 -25.28
C ARG A 40 -17.18 -1.11 -25.51
N ALA A 41 -18.09 -1.13 -24.54
CA ALA A 41 -19.40 -1.77 -24.64
C ALA A 41 -20.35 -1.03 -25.58
N ASN A 42 -20.37 0.31 -25.53
CA ASN A 42 -21.14 1.13 -26.45
C ASN A 42 -20.36 2.39 -26.86
N PRO A 43 -19.42 2.27 -27.80
CA PRO A 43 -18.54 3.36 -28.19
C PRO A 43 -19.28 4.61 -28.70
N VAL A 44 -20.42 4.42 -29.38
CA VAL A 44 -21.23 5.52 -29.94
C VAL A 44 -21.94 6.28 -28.82
N ALA A 45 -22.59 5.57 -27.90
CA ALA A 45 -23.27 6.21 -26.77
C ALA A 45 -22.27 6.90 -25.84
N GLU A 46 -21.08 6.34 -25.67
CA GLU A 46 -20.03 6.98 -24.87
C GLU A 46 -19.57 8.29 -25.50
N ALA A 47 -19.34 8.32 -26.81
CA ALA A 47 -18.90 9.54 -27.49
C ALA A 47 -19.95 10.66 -27.42
N ALA A 48 -21.23 10.32 -27.54
CA ALA A 48 -22.34 11.26 -27.42
C ALA A 48 -22.42 11.96 -26.05
N ARG A 49 -21.79 11.41 -25.00
CA ARG A 49 -21.72 12.06 -23.68
C ARG A 49 -20.81 13.29 -23.65
N PHE A 50 -19.91 13.41 -24.63
CA PHE A 50 -18.90 14.47 -24.70
C PHE A 50 -19.16 15.48 -25.82
N ASP A 51 -20.30 15.37 -26.54
CA ASP A 51 -20.69 16.30 -27.61
C ASP A 51 -21.12 17.69 -27.10
N THR A 52 -21.42 17.83 -25.79
CA THR A 52 -21.78 19.11 -25.18
C THR A 52 -20.94 19.38 -23.93
N TYR A 53 -19.83 20.12 -24.09
CA TYR A 53 -19.06 20.67 -22.98
C TYR A 53 -19.11 22.20 -23.06
N GLU A 54 -19.64 22.84 -22.01
CA GLU A 54 -19.61 24.29 -21.84
C GLU A 54 -18.64 24.58 -20.70
N ASP A 55 -17.54 25.30 -20.96
CA ASP A 55 -16.58 25.63 -19.90
C ASP A 55 -17.07 26.81 -19.02
N ASP A 56 -16.42 27.01 -17.87
CA ASP A 56 -16.76 28.09 -16.91
C ASP A 56 -16.63 29.52 -17.47
N ARG A 57 -16.20 29.68 -18.73
CA ARG A 57 -16.14 30.95 -19.45
C ARG A 57 -17.35 31.15 -20.36
N GLY A 58 -18.33 30.25 -20.34
CA GLY A 58 -19.50 30.27 -21.21
C GLY A 58 -19.17 29.94 -22.67
N VAL A 59 -18.04 29.27 -22.91
CA VAL A 59 -17.66 28.81 -24.25
C VAL A 59 -18.24 27.42 -24.44
N VAL A 60 -19.29 27.34 -25.27
CA VAL A 60 -19.80 26.08 -25.79
C VAL A 60 -18.75 25.49 -26.73
N PHE A 61 -18.00 24.51 -26.26
CA PHE A 61 -17.34 23.58 -27.16
C PHE A 61 -18.44 22.62 -27.64
N SER A 62 -19.05 22.93 -28.79
CA SER A 62 -19.58 21.84 -29.59
C SER A 62 -18.37 20.98 -29.93
N GLY A 63 -18.23 19.84 -29.28
CA GLY A 63 -17.36 18.80 -29.78
C GLY A 63 -17.88 18.49 -31.16
N ASP A 64 -17.31 19.13 -32.17
CA ASP A 64 -17.60 18.76 -33.55
C ASP A 64 -16.91 17.42 -33.76
N LEU A 65 -17.56 16.32 -33.33
CA LEU A 65 -17.18 14.97 -33.74
C LEU A 65 -17.32 14.77 -35.26
N ASN A 66 -17.75 15.81 -35.99
CA ASN A 66 -17.63 15.97 -37.41
C ASN A 66 -16.61 17.08 -37.77
N GLU A 67 -15.32 16.91 -37.45
CA GLU A 67 -14.23 17.65 -38.11
C GLU A 67 -14.33 17.54 -39.66
N GLY A 68 -15.20 18.30 -40.33
CA GLY A 68 -15.30 18.38 -41.78
C GLY A 68 -15.72 17.12 -42.59
N ILE A 69 -15.97 15.94 -41.98
CA ILE A 69 -16.70 14.72 -42.48
C ILE A 69 -16.10 13.98 -43.74
N PRO A 70 -16.08 12.60 -43.94
CA PRO A 70 -16.73 11.42 -43.30
C PRO A 70 -15.76 10.19 -43.05
N PRO A 71 -16.28 8.94 -42.93
CA PRO A 71 -16.26 8.09 -41.73
C PRO A 71 -14.91 7.43 -41.42
N GLY A 72 -14.42 7.65 -40.21
CA GLY A 72 -13.93 6.55 -39.40
C GLY A 72 -14.96 6.33 -38.33
N THR A 73 -16.05 5.62 -38.66
CA THR A 73 -17.11 5.30 -37.70
C THR A 73 -16.42 4.87 -36.42
N ILE A 74 -16.70 5.57 -35.31
CA ILE A 74 -16.58 4.91 -34.01
C ILE A 74 -17.20 3.56 -34.24
N SER A 75 -16.40 2.50 -34.10
CA SER A 75 -16.90 1.17 -34.44
C SER A 75 -18.10 0.96 -33.54
N ALA A 76 -19.31 1.02 -34.11
CA ALA A 76 -20.54 0.80 -33.36
C ALA A 76 -20.58 -0.63 -32.78
N ALA A 77 -19.69 -1.50 -33.27
CA ALA A 77 -19.45 -2.80 -32.70
C ALA A 77 -18.72 -2.67 -31.36
N ALA A 78 -19.46 -3.05 -30.32
CA ALA A 78 -18.94 -3.33 -28.99
C ALA A 78 -17.62 -4.13 -29.06
N LYS A 79 -16.67 -3.78 -28.19
CA LYS A 79 -15.42 -4.51 -27.99
C LYS A 79 -15.54 -5.39 -26.76
N GLN A 80 -14.71 -6.43 -26.71
CA GLN A 80 -14.57 -7.22 -25.48
C GLN A 80 -14.11 -6.27 -24.38
N PRO A 81 -14.73 -6.28 -23.19
CA PRO A 81 -14.18 -5.58 -22.04
C PRO A 81 -12.73 -6.01 -21.76
N LEU A 82 -11.97 -5.13 -21.12
CA LEU A 82 -10.61 -5.37 -20.68
C LEU A 82 -10.62 -5.83 -19.23
N ALA A 83 -9.94 -6.94 -18.97
CA ALA A 83 -9.70 -7.45 -17.63
C ALA A 83 -8.60 -6.65 -16.95
N ILE A 84 -8.75 -6.39 -15.65
CA ILE A 84 -7.69 -5.75 -14.88
C ILE A 84 -6.52 -6.71 -14.74
N ASN A 85 -5.31 -6.26 -15.10
CA ASN A 85 -4.06 -6.97 -14.84
C ASN A 85 -3.25 -6.22 -13.79
N LEU A 86 -2.90 -6.92 -12.71
CA LEU A 86 -2.20 -6.35 -11.56
C LEU A 86 -0.76 -5.91 -11.91
N PHE A 87 -0.08 -6.58 -12.82
CA PHE A 87 1.27 -6.20 -13.25
C PHE A 87 1.24 -4.97 -14.16
N LEU A 88 0.23 -4.85 -15.03
CA LEU A 88 0.01 -3.62 -15.80
C LEU A 88 -0.37 -2.45 -14.88
N THR A 89 -1.16 -2.72 -13.83
CA THR A 89 -1.56 -1.71 -12.83
C THR A 89 -0.34 -1.20 -12.06
N ASP A 90 0.55 -2.09 -11.63
CA ASP A 90 1.80 -1.73 -10.95
C ASP A 90 2.73 -0.87 -11.83
N SER A 91 2.87 -1.27 -13.10
CA SER A 91 3.62 -0.52 -14.12
C SER A 91 3.05 0.89 -14.32
N ALA A 92 1.74 0.98 -14.58
CA ALA A 92 1.06 2.24 -14.83
C ALA A 92 1.14 3.17 -13.61
N ARG A 93 0.93 2.64 -12.39
CA ARG A 93 0.98 3.44 -11.16
C ARG A 93 2.37 3.98 -10.89
N SER A 94 3.40 3.14 -11.04
CA SER A 94 4.79 3.55 -10.89
C SER A 94 5.14 4.66 -11.88
N HIS A 95 4.62 4.59 -13.10
CA HIS A 95 4.87 5.60 -14.14
C HIS A 95 4.14 6.92 -13.87
N SER A 96 2.87 6.89 -13.45
CA SER A 96 2.13 8.10 -13.03
C SER A 96 2.80 8.83 -11.87
N GLN A 97 3.28 8.09 -10.86
CA GLN A 97 4.04 8.65 -9.75
C GLN A 97 5.36 9.28 -10.22
N TRP A 98 6.07 8.61 -11.13
CA TRP A 98 7.31 9.14 -11.70
C TRP A 98 7.07 10.42 -12.52
N MET A 99 6.03 10.45 -13.36
CA MET A 99 5.65 11.63 -14.15
C MET A 99 5.38 12.84 -13.25
N GLY A 100 4.61 12.64 -12.19
CA GLY A 100 4.33 13.67 -11.21
C GLY A 100 5.57 14.14 -10.46
N ALA A 101 6.39 13.22 -9.96
CA ALA A 101 7.62 13.55 -9.21
C ALA A 101 8.68 14.28 -10.07
N ASN A 102 8.63 14.14 -11.40
CA ASN A 102 9.60 14.73 -12.32
C ASN A 102 9.02 15.86 -13.17
N HIS A 103 7.79 16.30 -12.88
CA HIS A 103 7.08 17.34 -13.60
C HIS A 103 7.12 17.14 -15.13
N THR A 104 6.74 15.95 -15.60
CA THR A 104 6.82 15.57 -17.01
C THR A 104 5.59 14.79 -17.50
N LYS A 105 5.27 14.91 -18.80
CA LYS A 105 4.29 14.08 -19.52
C LYS A 105 5.04 13.35 -20.63
N SER A 106 5.39 12.08 -20.40
CA SER A 106 6.24 11.32 -21.32
C SER A 106 5.94 9.83 -21.24
N HIS A 107 5.87 9.17 -22.41
CA HIS A 107 5.85 7.71 -22.48
C HIS A 107 7.20 7.07 -22.09
N VAL A 108 8.27 7.86 -22.07
CA VAL A 108 9.61 7.44 -21.66
C VAL A 108 9.82 7.79 -20.19
N GLY A 109 10.03 6.78 -19.37
CA GLY A 109 10.15 6.86 -17.92
C GLY A 109 11.61 6.92 -17.42
N LEU A 110 11.78 6.64 -16.13
CA LEU A 110 13.08 6.64 -15.45
C LEU A 110 14.14 5.84 -16.24
N GLY A 111 15.32 6.42 -16.41
CA GLY A 111 16.44 5.78 -17.10
C GLY A 111 16.21 5.53 -18.60
N GLY A 112 15.23 6.19 -19.23
CA GLY A 112 14.90 5.98 -20.64
C GLY A 112 14.00 4.75 -20.89
N SER A 113 13.36 4.23 -19.85
CA SER A 113 12.50 3.05 -19.96
C SER A 113 11.28 3.30 -20.85
N LEU A 114 11.05 2.42 -21.82
CA LEU A 114 9.85 2.41 -22.66
C LEU A 114 8.71 1.64 -21.94
N PRO A 115 7.42 1.85 -22.33
CA PRO A 115 6.28 1.21 -21.66
C PRO A 115 6.40 -0.31 -21.54
N ALA A 116 6.75 -0.98 -22.64
CA ALA A 116 6.96 -2.44 -22.66
C ALA A 116 8.03 -2.89 -21.64
N GLY A 117 9.09 -2.10 -21.47
CA GLY A 117 10.15 -2.37 -20.49
C GLY A 117 9.69 -2.19 -19.05
N ARG A 118 8.87 -1.17 -18.77
CA ARG A 118 8.26 -0.97 -17.44
C ARG A 118 7.29 -2.08 -17.08
N GLN A 119 6.42 -2.46 -18.01
CA GLN A 119 5.48 -3.56 -17.82
C GLN A 119 6.20 -4.90 -17.59
N ALA A 120 7.26 -5.18 -18.35
CA ALA A 120 8.09 -6.36 -18.14
C ALA A 120 8.79 -6.34 -16.77
N SER A 121 9.26 -5.16 -16.32
CA SER A 121 9.89 -4.98 -15.01
C SER A 121 8.89 -5.18 -13.86
N ALA A 122 7.62 -4.84 -14.08
CA ALA A 122 6.51 -5.13 -13.18
C ALA A 122 6.08 -6.62 -13.22
N GLY A 123 6.68 -7.45 -14.08
CA GLY A 123 6.38 -8.89 -14.17
C GLY A 123 5.34 -9.26 -15.22
N TYR A 124 4.88 -8.33 -16.06
CA TYR A 124 3.98 -8.63 -17.16
C TYR A 124 4.71 -9.40 -18.28
N THR A 125 4.20 -10.59 -18.62
CA THR A 125 4.83 -11.50 -19.60
C THR A 125 4.20 -11.46 -20.99
N GLY A 126 3.36 -10.46 -21.29
CA GLY A 126 2.64 -10.34 -22.58
C GLY A 126 3.28 -9.38 -23.59
N ALA A 127 4.60 -9.21 -23.54
CA ALA A 127 5.38 -8.09 -24.09
C ALA A 127 5.40 -7.89 -25.63
N THR A 128 4.50 -8.51 -26.41
CA THR A 128 4.47 -8.36 -27.88
C THR A 128 3.38 -7.45 -28.44
N ALA A 129 2.52 -6.88 -27.59
CA ALA A 129 1.63 -5.78 -27.96
C ALA A 129 1.16 -5.05 -26.70
N SER A 130 2.03 -4.21 -26.14
CA SER A 130 1.70 -3.31 -25.04
C SER A 130 1.70 -1.87 -25.51
N GLU A 131 0.56 -1.22 -25.39
CA GLU A 131 0.40 0.21 -25.66
C GLU A 131 0.13 0.94 -24.36
N GLU A 132 0.34 2.25 -24.36
CA GLU A 132 0.14 3.12 -23.20
C GLU A 132 -0.64 4.37 -23.62
N ASN A 133 -1.61 4.78 -22.81
CA ASN A 133 -2.16 6.13 -22.83
C ASN A 133 -1.73 6.87 -21.57
N ILE A 134 -1.38 8.15 -21.71
CA ILE A 134 -1.08 9.02 -20.57
C ILE A 134 -1.89 10.30 -20.64
N ASP A 135 -2.43 10.74 -19.50
CA ASP A 135 -3.02 12.06 -19.36
C ASP A 135 -2.54 12.78 -18.10
N ILE A 136 -2.62 14.10 -18.12
CA ILE A 136 -2.37 14.95 -16.96
C ILE A 136 -3.40 16.07 -16.98
N GLU A 137 -4.08 16.23 -15.87
CA GLU A 137 -4.99 17.34 -15.61
C GLU A 137 -4.37 18.28 -14.56
N PHE A 138 -4.56 19.58 -14.73
CA PHE A 138 -4.04 20.62 -13.83
C PHE A 138 -5.20 21.48 -13.30
N SER A 139 -5.14 21.85 -12.03
CA SER A 139 -6.03 22.84 -11.44
C SER A 139 -5.35 23.67 -10.35
N ILE A 140 -5.77 24.91 -10.21
CA ILE A 140 -5.38 25.80 -9.11
C ILE A 140 -6.13 25.47 -7.80
N ASP A 141 -7.28 24.79 -7.90
CA ASP A 141 -8.11 24.37 -6.77
C ASP A 141 -7.94 22.87 -6.50
N PRO A 142 -8.32 22.36 -5.30
CA PRO A 142 -8.37 20.93 -5.05
C PRO A 142 -9.32 20.25 -6.03
N ILE A 143 -8.82 19.30 -6.83
CA ILE A 143 -9.63 18.61 -7.85
C ILE A 143 -10.40 17.46 -7.19
N PRO A 144 -11.74 17.42 -7.27
CA PRO A 144 -12.49 16.23 -6.89
C PRO A 144 -12.07 15.05 -7.78
N ALA A 145 -11.39 14.06 -7.19
CA ALA A 145 -10.73 12.99 -7.95
C ALA A 145 -11.66 12.26 -8.93
N VAL A 146 -12.95 12.06 -8.59
CA VAL A 146 -13.91 11.38 -9.48
C VAL A 146 -14.24 12.22 -10.72
N THR A 147 -14.36 13.53 -10.57
CA THR A 147 -14.65 14.45 -11.68
C THR A 147 -13.45 14.50 -12.63
N SER A 148 -12.25 14.69 -12.07
CA SER A 148 -10.98 14.68 -12.79
C SER A 148 -10.79 13.43 -13.65
N ILE A 149 -11.05 12.24 -13.07
CA ILE A 149 -10.92 10.98 -13.79
C ILE A 149 -11.91 10.87 -14.96
N ALA A 150 -13.14 11.36 -14.77
CA ALA A 150 -14.13 11.36 -15.83
C ALA A 150 -13.74 12.31 -16.98
N GLU A 151 -13.15 13.46 -16.65
CA GLU A 151 -12.61 14.41 -17.63
C GLU A 151 -11.41 13.84 -18.39
N GLN A 152 -10.45 13.22 -17.71
CA GLN A 152 -9.30 12.57 -18.34
C GLN A 152 -9.73 11.40 -19.22
N HIS A 153 -10.71 10.59 -18.82
CA HIS A 153 -11.31 9.60 -19.70
C HIS A 153 -11.92 10.26 -20.94
N GLY A 154 -12.67 11.35 -20.75
CA GLY A 154 -13.20 12.16 -21.84
C GLY A 154 -12.12 12.63 -22.79
N ASN A 155 -11.02 13.20 -22.29
CA ASN A 155 -9.87 13.67 -23.08
C ASN A 155 -9.22 12.53 -23.87
N LEU A 156 -8.96 11.39 -23.22
CA LEU A 156 -8.34 10.21 -23.84
C LEU A 156 -9.27 9.52 -24.85
N PHE A 157 -10.57 9.51 -24.58
CA PHE A 157 -11.54 8.88 -25.46
C PHE A 157 -11.90 9.77 -26.65
N THR A 158 -12.08 11.08 -26.43
CA THR A 158 -12.40 12.03 -27.51
C THR A 158 -11.16 12.46 -28.29
N ASP A 159 -9.96 12.37 -27.72
CA ASP A 159 -8.73 12.89 -28.29
C ASP A 159 -8.83 14.40 -28.62
N LEU A 160 -9.55 15.15 -27.77
CA LEU A 160 -9.96 16.55 -27.98
C LEU A 160 -8.79 17.53 -28.25
N ILE A 161 -7.55 17.14 -27.94
CA ILE A 161 -6.38 18.02 -27.85
C ILE A 161 -5.26 17.63 -28.83
N LEU A 162 -5.30 16.46 -29.48
CA LEU A 162 -4.19 15.95 -30.28
C LEU A 162 -4.63 15.44 -31.67
N SER A 163 -3.96 15.95 -32.70
CA SER A 163 -4.20 15.64 -34.12
C SER A 163 -3.88 14.19 -34.53
N GLY A 164 -3.34 13.38 -33.61
CA GLY A 164 -3.09 11.95 -33.79
C GLY A 164 -3.95 11.15 -32.83
N ARG A 165 -5.06 10.60 -33.33
CA ARG A 165 -6.09 9.86 -32.57
C ARG A 165 -5.61 8.54 -31.92
N GLY A 166 -4.49 8.54 -31.23
CA GLY A 166 -3.78 7.37 -30.71
C GLY A 166 -4.46 6.77 -29.48
N HIS A 167 -4.95 7.63 -28.58
CA HIS A 167 -5.49 7.20 -27.30
C HIS A 167 -6.80 6.41 -27.48
N ARG A 168 -7.71 6.93 -28.31
CA ARG A 168 -8.97 6.25 -28.66
C ARG A 168 -8.71 4.93 -29.38
N LYS A 169 -7.69 4.86 -30.24
CA LYS A 169 -7.32 3.60 -30.93
C LYS A 169 -6.93 2.53 -29.93
N ASN A 170 -6.17 2.88 -28.89
CA ASN A 170 -5.80 1.93 -27.84
C ASN A 170 -7.04 1.47 -27.06
N ILE A 171 -7.88 2.41 -26.59
CA ILE A 171 -9.12 2.11 -25.86
C ILE A 171 -10.05 1.18 -26.66
N LEU A 172 -10.15 1.35 -27.98
CA LEU A 172 -11.03 0.56 -28.84
C LEU A 172 -10.33 -0.59 -29.59
N ASN A 173 -9.06 -0.87 -29.28
CA ASN A 173 -8.32 -1.94 -29.93
C ASN A 173 -8.88 -3.31 -29.50
N ALA A 174 -9.37 -4.08 -30.47
CA ALA A 174 -9.95 -5.40 -30.24
C ALA A 174 -8.91 -6.47 -29.84
N ALA A 175 -7.62 -6.22 -30.11
CA ALA A 175 -6.53 -7.11 -29.72
C ALA A 175 -6.29 -7.11 -28.21
N PHE A 176 -6.54 -5.99 -27.53
CA PHE A 176 -6.36 -5.91 -26.09
C PHE A 176 -7.46 -6.66 -25.35
N LYS A 177 -7.03 -7.38 -24.31
CA LYS A 177 -7.81 -8.19 -23.38
C LYS A 177 -7.61 -7.76 -21.94
N GLU A 178 -6.53 -7.03 -21.67
CA GLU A 178 -6.11 -6.65 -20.33
C GLU A 178 -5.81 -5.15 -20.26
N VAL A 179 -6.00 -4.58 -19.08
CA VAL A 179 -5.71 -3.17 -18.78
C VAL A 179 -5.12 -3.04 -17.38
N GLY A 180 -4.19 -2.12 -17.21
CA GLY A 180 -3.76 -1.61 -15.92
C GLY A 180 -3.89 -0.09 -15.92
N VAL A 181 -4.37 0.47 -14.82
CA VAL A 181 -4.51 1.92 -14.67
C VAL A 181 -3.75 2.36 -13.43
N GLY A 182 -2.98 3.43 -13.57
CA GLY A 182 -2.26 4.10 -12.49
C GLY A 182 -2.68 5.55 -12.41
N ILE A 183 -3.15 5.99 -11.24
CA ILE A 183 -3.52 7.39 -10.99
C ILE A 183 -2.69 7.92 -9.83
N SER A 184 -1.99 9.03 -10.06
CA SER A 184 -1.23 9.75 -9.04
C SER A 184 -1.74 11.18 -8.93
N ALA A 185 -1.73 11.74 -7.72
CA ALA A 185 -1.97 13.16 -7.50
C ALA A 185 -0.68 13.81 -7.03
N ASN A 186 -0.33 14.97 -7.58
CA ASN A 186 0.90 15.70 -7.28
C ASN A 186 0.64 17.22 -7.22
N THR A 187 1.66 17.98 -6.86
CA THR A 187 1.64 19.45 -6.88
C THR A 187 2.81 19.97 -7.70
N TRP A 188 2.52 20.72 -8.76
CA TRP A 188 3.52 21.31 -9.64
C TRP A 188 3.66 22.81 -9.38
N ASN A 189 4.90 23.27 -9.22
CA ASN A 189 5.22 24.69 -9.18
C ASN A 189 5.36 25.22 -10.61
N LEU A 190 4.28 25.77 -11.15
CA LEU A 190 4.24 26.37 -12.47
C LEU A 190 4.43 27.90 -12.40
N PRO A 191 4.81 28.58 -13.50
CA PRO A 191 5.00 30.04 -13.50
C PRO A 191 3.78 30.86 -13.06
N ASN A 192 2.58 30.26 -13.12
CA ASN A 192 1.31 30.86 -12.71
C ASN A 192 0.88 30.52 -11.26
N GLY A 193 1.66 29.72 -10.52
CA GLY A 193 1.37 29.32 -9.14
C GLY A 193 1.54 27.83 -8.87
N ILE A 194 1.21 27.42 -7.64
CA ILE A 194 1.14 25.99 -7.26
C ILE A 194 -0.14 25.43 -7.86
N ASN A 195 -0.01 24.43 -8.74
CA ASN A 195 -1.15 23.74 -9.31
C ASN A 195 -1.18 22.30 -8.77
N ASN A 196 -2.37 21.82 -8.42
CA ASN A 196 -2.62 20.40 -8.23
C ASN A 196 -2.62 19.73 -9.60
N SER A 197 -1.98 18.57 -9.70
CA SER A 197 -2.00 17.74 -10.89
C SER A 197 -2.51 16.35 -10.57
N GLN A 198 -3.17 15.74 -11.55
CA GLN A 198 -3.48 14.33 -11.52
C GLN A 198 -2.93 13.66 -12.77
N GLU A 199 -1.96 12.77 -12.57
CA GLU A 199 -1.30 12.00 -13.61
C GLU A 199 -1.96 10.63 -13.75
N THR A 200 -2.37 10.31 -14.97
CA THR A 200 -2.96 9.02 -15.31
C THR A 200 -2.13 8.31 -16.37
N THR A 201 -1.92 7.01 -16.13
CA THR A 201 -1.30 6.08 -17.09
C THR A 201 -2.25 4.90 -17.26
N ILE A 202 -2.47 4.47 -18.50
CA ILE A 202 -3.27 3.30 -18.85
C ILE A 202 -2.42 2.38 -19.72
N ASP A 203 -2.04 1.24 -19.16
CA ASP A 203 -1.29 0.19 -19.84
C ASP A 203 -2.24 -0.87 -20.41
N PHE A 204 -2.07 -1.23 -21.68
CA PHE A 204 -2.90 -2.22 -22.36
C PHE A 204 -2.13 -3.50 -22.66
N GLY A 205 -2.79 -4.65 -22.55
CA GLY A 205 -2.22 -5.97 -22.82
C GLY A 205 -3.07 -6.82 -23.77
N ALA A 206 -2.41 -7.52 -24.70
CA ALA A 206 -3.05 -8.44 -25.64
C ALA A 206 -3.12 -9.91 -25.18
N LYS A 207 -2.42 -10.27 -24.10
CA LYS A 207 -2.44 -11.63 -23.56
C LYS A 207 -3.78 -11.88 -22.85
N SER A 208 -4.28 -13.11 -22.95
CA SER A 208 -5.48 -13.55 -22.24
C SER A 208 -5.05 -14.37 -21.04
N THR A 209 -4.89 -13.76 -19.87
CA THR A 209 -4.80 -14.51 -18.60
C THR A 209 -6.19 -14.78 -18.03
N THR A 210 -6.33 -15.88 -17.32
CA THR A 210 -7.57 -16.29 -16.66
C THR A 210 -7.81 -15.40 -15.43
N PHE A 211 -9.01 -14.82 -15.34
CA PHE A 211 -9.50 -13.78 -14.42
C PHE A 211 -9.08 -13.84 -12.94
N LEU A 212 -8.89 -12.64 -12.37
CA LEU A 212 -9.50 -12.24 -11.09
C LEU A 212 -10.80 -11.47 -11.39
N THR A 213 -11.85 -11.86 -10.67
CA THR A 213 -13.27 -11.47 -10.71
C THR A 213 -13.62 -10.00 -11.06
N GLY A 214 -14.58 -9.81 -11.97
CA GLY A 214 -15.23 -8.52 -12.23
C GLY A 214 -16.12 -8.07 -11.06
N VAL A 215 -16.15 -6.76 -10.80
CA VAL A 215 -16.98 -6.12 -9.78
C VAL A 215 -18.11 -5.37 -10.47
N ALA A 216 -19.30 -5.36 -9.88
CA ALA A 216 -20.50 -4.74 -10.44
C ALA A 216 -20.67 -3.30 -9.93
N TYR A 217 -20.97 -2.32 -10.79
CA TYR A 217 -21.41 -0.99 -10.34
C TYR A 217 -22.35 -0.24 -11.31
N ALA A 218 -22.98 0.79 -10.73
CA ALA A 218 -24.03 1.64 -11.30
C ALA A 218 -23.50 3.03 -11.70
N ASP A 219 -23.84 3.49 -12.90
CA ASP A 219 -23.60 4.85 -13.39
C ASP A 219 -24.41 5.87 -12.57
N LYS A 220 -23.74 6.83 -11.91
CA LYS A 220 -24.39 7.83 -11.04
C LYS A 220 -25.18 8.89 -11.82
N VAL A 221 -24.97 9.01 -13.13
CA VAL A 221 -25.63 9.97 -14.02
C VAL A 221 -26.79 9.30 -14.78
N THR A 222 -26.63 8.06 -15.26
CA THR A 222 -27.68 7.37 -16.05
C THR A 222 -28.48 6.32 -15.30
N LYS A 223 -28.06 5.91 -14.10
CA LYS A 223 -28.66 4.82 -13.30
C LYS A 223 -28.63 3.44 -13.97
N ASP A 224 -27.69 3.20 -14.88
CA ASP A 224 -27.52 1.88 -15.51
C ASP A 224 -26.56 1.00 -14.71
N ASN A 225 -27.00 -0.21 -14.34
CA ASN A 225 -26.21 -1.19 -13.58
C ASN A 225 -25.59 -2.22 -14.54
N PHE A 226 -24.28 -2.47 -14.46
CA PHE A 226 -23.60 -3.53 -15.21
C PHE A 226 -22.89 -4.53 -14.29
N TYR A 227 -22.81 -5.79 -14.72
CA TYR A 227 -22.07 -6.88 -14.07
C TYR A 227 -21.16 -7.55 -15.11
N THR A 228 -20.01 -8.13 -14.72
CA THR A 228 -19.21 -9.03 -15.59
C THR A 228 -18.59 -10.24 -14.83
N PRO A 229 -18.92 -11.52 -15.12
CA PRO A 229 -18.49 -12.72 -14.45
C PRO A 229 -18.03 -13.69 -15.56
N GLY A 230 -16.79 -13.55 -16.00
CA GLY A 230 -16.27 -14.30 -17.14
C GLY A 230 -16.43 -13.51 -18.43
N GLU A 231 -15.59 -12.49 -18.59
CA GLU A 231 -15.46 -11.83 -19.88
C GLU A 231 -14.69 -12.76 -20.84
N GLY A 232 -15.05 -12.75 -22.11
CA GLY A 232 -14.44 -13.58 -23.16
C GLY A 232 -15.14 -14.91 -23.50
N TRP A 233 -16.18 -15.33 -22.76
CA TRP A 233 -16.84 -16.63 -22.98
C TRP A 233 -18.27 -16.41 -23.45
N SER A 234 -18.53 -16.72 -24.73
CA SER A 234 -19.87 -16.69 -25.34
C SER A 234 -20.76 -17.79 -24.77
N GLY A 235 -22.04 -17.50 -24.55
CA GLY A 235 -23.03 -18.51 -24.18
C GLY A 235 -22.97 -18.95 -22.71
N VAL A 236 -22.35 -18.16 -21.85
CA VAL A 236 -22.36 -18.36 -20.39
C VAL A 236 -23.65 -17.77 -19.85
N THR A 237 -24.47 -18.61 -19.23
CA THR A 237 -25.66 -18.18 -18.50
C THR A 237 -25.25 -17.74 -17.10
N VAL A 238 -25.54 -16.49 -16.77
CA VAL A 238 -25.39 -15.93 -15.44
C VAL A 238 -26.76 -15.84 -14.78
N LYS A 239 -26.88 -16.38 -13.58
CA LYS A 239 -28.08 -16.42 -12.76
C LYS A 239 -27.81 -15.80 -11.40
N ALA A 240 -28.53 -14.75 -11.05
CA ALA A 240 -28.53 -14.15 -9.73
C ALA A 240 -29.81 -14.53 -8.98
N THR A 241 -29.68 -15.16 -7.81
CA THR A 241 -30.80 -15.56 -6.95
C THR A 241 -30.78 -14.72 -5.70
N ARG A 242 -31.77 -13.86 -5.51
CA ARG A 242 -31.85 -12.96 -4.36
C ARG A 242 -32.02 -13.75 -3.06
N VAL A 243 -31.17 -13.46 -2.09
CA VAL A 243 -31.18 -14.03 -0.75
C VAL A 243 -32.33 -13.41 0.03
N GLY A 244 -33.20 -14.26 0.57
CA GLY A 244 -34.39 -13.86 1.33
C GLY A 244 -35.68 -14.27 0.63
N ASP A 245 -35.95 -13.71 -0.56
CA ASP A 245 -37.17 -13.98 -1.33
C ASP A 245 -36.98 -15.01 -2.46
N GLY A 246 -35.73 -15.37 -2.78
CA GLY A 246 -35.41 -16.34 -3.83
C GLY A 246 -35.61 -15.81 -5.26
N GLN A 247 -35.83 -14.51 -5.44
CA GLN A 247 -36.10 -13.94 -6.77
C GLN A 247 -34.92 -14.17 -7.72
N VAL A 248 -35.19 -14.77 -8.87
CA VAL A 248 -34.16 -15.12 -9.85
C VAL A 248 -34.13 -14.10 -10.99
N PHE A 249 -32.93 -13.64 -11.31
CA PHE A 249 -32.61 -12.82 -12.46
C PHE A 249 -31.57 -13.58 -13.29
N SER A 250 -31.74 -13.66 -14.60
CA SER A 250 -30.79 -14.38 -15.45
C SER A 250 -30.60 -13.73 -16.80
N THR A 251 -29.44 -13.99 -17.38
CA THR A 251 -29.04 -13.48 -18.70
C THR A 251 -27.89 -14.33 -19.22
N THR A 252 -27.58 -14.18 -20.49
CA THR A 252 -26.50 -14.91 -21.15
C THR A 252 -25.49 -13.92 -21.68
N THR A 253 -24.22 -14.25 -21.57
CA THR A 253 -23.16 -13.44 -22.14
C THR A 253 -23.34 -13.31 -23.65
N TRP A 254 -23.06 -12.10 -24.15
CA TRP A 254 -22.93 -11.81 -25.57
C TRP A 254 -21.82 -12.68 -26.18
N ALA A 255 -21.78 -12.76 -27.51
CA ALA A 255 -20.73 -13.49 -28.22
C ALA A 255 -19.29 -13.01 -27.86
N SER A 256 -19.16 -11.76 -27.43
CA SER A 256 -17.91 -11.15 -26.94
C SER A 256 -17.59 -11.49 -25.47
N GLY A 257 -18.51 -12.10 -24.73
CA GLY A 257 -18.36 -12.51 -23.33
C GLY A 257 -18.79 -11.48 -22.27
N GLY A 258 -19.33 -10.33 -22.66
CA GLY A 258 -19.96 -9.37 -21.72
C GLY A 258 -21.45 -9.67 -21.48
N TYR A 259 -22.08 -9.07 -20.48
CA TYR A 259 -23.51 -9.18 -20.26
C TYR A 259 -24.06 -8.01 -19.43
N THR A 260 -25.39 -7.84 -19.39
CA THR A 260 -26.07 -6.89 -18.49
C THR A 260 -27.15 -7.63 -17.72
N LEU A 261 -27.22 -7.38 -16.40
CA LEU A 261 -28.28 -7.91 -15.53
C LEU A 261 -28.74 -6.82 -14.58
N ALA A 262 -29.97 -6.34 -14.77
CA ALA A 262 -30.58 -5.36 -13.90
C ALA A 262 -31.03 -6.04 -12.60
N LEU A 263 -30.31 -5.77 -11.50
CA LEU A 263 -30.66 -6.21 -10.15
C LEU A 263 -31.07 -4.99 -9.32
N SER A 264 -32.19 -5.09 -8.61
CA SER A 264 -32.52 -4.15 -7.53
C SER A 264 -31.66 -4.43 -6.29
N ALA A 265 -31.60 -3.47 -5.37
CA ALA A 265 -30.90 -3.62 -4.10
C ALA A 265 -31.32 -4.89 -3.33
N GLY A 266 -30.36 -5.66 -2.84
CA GLY A 266 -30.54 -6.90 -2.07
C GLY A 266 -29.27 -7.76 -2.04
N LYS A 267 -29.25 -8.85 -1.27
CA LYS A 267 -28.19 -9.88 -1.34
C LYS A 267 -28.56 -10.94 -2.39
N TYR A 268 -27.58 -11.57 -3.04
CA TYR A 268 -27.76 -12.51 -4.15
C TYR A 268 -26.72 -13.63 -4.12
N ASN A 269 -27.12 -14.84 -4.52
CA ASN A 269 -26.23 -15.92 -4.90
C ASN A 269 -26.13 -15.93 -6.43
N ILE A 270 -24.92 -15.74 -6.96
CA ILE A 270 -24.66 -15.69 -8.41
C ILE A 270 -24.10 -17.03 -8.86
N GLN A 271 -24.67 -17.59 -9.91
CA GLN A 271 -24.22 -18.82 -10.54
C GLN A 271 -23.96 -18.55 -12.02
N ALA A 272 -22.76 -18.89 -12.51
CA ALA A 272 -22.42 -18.86 -13.92
C ALA A 272 -22.24 -20.30 -14.43
N SER A 273 -22.88 -20.63 -15.54
CA SER A 273 -22.89 -21.99 -16.10
C SER A 273 -23.14 -21.96 -17.61
N GLY A 274 -22.73 -23.00 -18.32
CA GLY A 274 -22.88 -23.07 -19.79
C GLY A 274 -21.73 -22.41 -20.55
N GLY A 275 -21.72 -22.58 -21.88
CA GLY A 275 -20.58 -22.19 -22.72
C GLY A 275 -19.35 -23.06 -22.47
N SER A 276 -18.15 -22.51 -22.70
CA SER A 276 -16.91 -23.26 -22.53
C SER A 276 -16.53 -23.52 -21.06
N LEU A 277 -17.28 -22.98 -20.06
CA LEU A 277 -16.90 -22.71 -18.64
C LEU A 277 -16.28 -23.88 -17.86
N GLY A 278 -16.34 -25.11 -18.39
CA GLY A 278 -15.73 -26.33 -17.85
C GLY A 278 -16.43 -26.86 -16.59
N SER A 279 -16.90 -25.97 -15.72
CA SER A 279 -17.70 -26.26 -14.53
C SER A 279 -18.58 -25.08 -14.18
N THR A 280 -19.58 -25.30 -13.33
CA THR A 280 -20.41 -24.21 -12.79
C THR A 280 -19.63 -23.44 -11.73
N VAL A 281 -19.64 -22.11 -11.82
CA VAL A 281 -19.05 -21.22 -10.83
C VAL A 281 -20.15 -20.61 -9.99
N VAL A 282 -19.98 -20.58 -8.66
CA VAL A 282 -20.96 -20.05 -7.70
C VAL A 282 -20.30 -19.02 -6.79
N TYR A 283 -20.95 -17.87 -6.62
CA TYR A 283 -20.61 -16.82 -5.67
C TYR A 283 -21.80 -16.60 -4.73
N GLU A 284 -21.60 -16.78 -3.43
CA GLU A 284 -22.67 -16.65 -2.44
C GLU A 284 -22.62 -15.28 -1.75
N GLY A 285 -23.80 -14.74 -1.41
CA GLY A 285 -23.90 -13.53 -0.57
C GLY A 285 -23.42 -12.22 -1.21
N VAL A 286 -23.55 -12.06 -2.52
CA VAL A 286 -23.27 -10.83 -3.28
C VAL A 286 -24.29 -9.75 -2.94
N THR A 287 -23.88 -8.61 -2.38
CA THR A 287 -24.79 -7.51 -2.00
C THR A 287 -24.86 -6.46 -3.10
N VAL A 288 -26.08 -6.08 -3.48
CA VAL A 288 -26.46 -5.01 -4.40
C VAL A 288 -27.17 -3.93 -3.56
N GLY A 289 -26.77 -2.66 -3.63
CA GLY A 289 -27.33 -1.57 -2.80
C GLY A 289 -28.38 -0.70 -3.51
N SER A 290 -29.20 0.07 -2.77
CA SER A 290 -30.10 1.12 -3.29
C SER A 290 -29.47 2.51 -3.23
N GLU A 291 -28.53 2.68 -2.32
CA GLU A 291 -27.42 3.60 -2.44
C GLU A 291 -26.27 2.76 -2.99
N ASN A 292 -25.43 3.31 -3.87
CA ASN A 292 -24.06 2.81 -4.03
C ASN A 292 -23.33 3.04 -2.69
N VAL A 293 -23.71 2.33 -1.64
CA VAL A 293 -22.77 1.98 -0.58
C VAL A 293 -21.81 1.06 -1.31
N LYS A 294 -20.75 1.66 -1.86
CA LYS A 294 -19.39 1.15 -1.75
C LYS A 294 -19.45 -0.22 -1.07
N ARG A 295 -19.27 -1.33 -1.81
CA ARG A 295 -18.43 -2.35 -1.18
C ARG A 295 -17.04 -1.75 -1.22
N ASP A 296 -16.88 -0.83 -0.29
CA ASP A 296 -15.66 -0.55 0.37
C ASP A 296 -15.00 -1.90 0.62
N PHE A 297 -13.99 -2.18 -0.19
CA PHE A 297 -12.80 -2.78 0.36
C PHE A 297 -12.11 -1.82 1.34
N VAL A 298 -12.69 -0.66 1.66
CA VAL A 298 -12.18 0.26 2.67
C VAL A 298 -13.32 1.02 3.39
N THR A 299 -13.89 0.46 4.46
CA THR A 299 -14.45 1.36 5.49
C THR A 299 -13.26 2.17 5.99
N GLY A 300 -13.20 3.41 5.51
CA GLY A 300 -12.10 4.33 5.71
C GLY A 300 -11.51 4.76 4.37
N GLN A 301 -11.21 6.04 4.20
CA GLN A 301 -9.85 6.27 3.75
C GLN A 301 -8.96 5.74 4.88
N ALA A 302 -8.41 4.53 4.73
CA ALA A 302 -6.99 4.43 5.00
C ALA A 302 -6.41 4.79 3.63
N SER A 303 -5.86 5.99 3.45
CA SER A 303 -4.41 6.14 3.61
C SER A 303 -3.73 4.85 3.13
N VAL A 304 -2.85 4.90 2.13
CA VAL A 304 -1.68 4.02 2.23
C VAL A 304 -1.28 4.14 3.70
N LEU A 305 -1.33 3.06 4.48
CA LEU A 305 -0.90 3.15 5.87
C LEU A 305 0.55 3.55 5.73
N THR A 306 0.79 4.84 5.87
CA THR A 306 2.12 5.42 5.79
C THR A 306 2.70 4.99 7.11
N ILE A 307 3.22 3.75 7.12
CA ILE A 307 3.91 3.17 8.28
C ILE A 307 5.02 4.12 8.65
N GLY A 308 5.76 4.60 7.65
CA GLY A 308 6.73 5.64 7.84
C GLY A 308 6.84 6.60 6.68
N LYS A 309 7.51 7.72 6.95
CA LYS A 309 7.89 8.72 5.97
C LYS A 309 9.37 9.03 6.09
N LEU A 310 9.98 9.39 4.97
CA LEU A 310 11.34 9.89 4.98
C LEU A 310 11.31 11.40 5.26
N VAL A 311 11.97 11.84 6.33
CA VAL A 311 12.20 13.26 6.65
C VAL A 311 13.71 13.50 6.56
N GLY A 312 14.17 14.11 5.46
CA GLY A 312 15.60 14.17 5.17
C GLY A 312 16.17 12.78 4.89
N SER A 313 17.12 12.33 5.72
CA SER A 313 17.69 10.96 5.67
C SER A 313 17.17 10.06 6.80
N THR A 314 16.16 10.50 7.54
CA THR A 314 15.61 9.78 8.70
C THR A 314 14.30 9.12 8.32
N LEU A 315 14.21 7.80 8.52
CA LEU A 315 12.93 7.10 8.39
C LEU A 315 12.15 7.24 9.70
N VAL A 316 11.05 7.99 9.64
CA VAL A 316 10.18 8.25 10.80
C VAL A 316 8.96 7.34 10.74
N ILE A 317 8.73 6.56 11.79
CA ILE A 317 7.56 5.69 12.01
C ILE A 317 6.92 6.08 13.34
N ASN A 318 5.62 6.34 13.32
CA ASN A 318 4.85 6.60 14.53
C ASN A 318 3.74 5.57 14.62
N GLY A 319 3.71 4.83 15.73
CA GLY A 319 2.60 3.97 16.09
C GLY A 319 1.39 4.78 16.55
N THR A 320 0.45 4.06 17.11
CA THR A 320 -0.94 4.45 17.30
C THR A 320 -1.26 4.54 18.79
N SER A 321 -2.55 4.62 19.12
CA SER A 321 -3.01 4.58 20.52
C SER A 321 -3.32 3.15 20.99
N ALA A 322 -2.95 2.14 20.20
CA ALA A 322 -3.20 0.73 20.48
C ALA A 322 -1.88 -0.03 20.36
N ALA A 323 -1.81 -1.19 21.01
CA ALA A 323 -0.66 -2.09 20.94
C ALA A 323 -0.25 -2.36 19.48
N ASP A 324 0.99 -2.02 19.16
CA ASP A 324 1.58 -2.06 17.84
C ASP A 324 2.80 -3.01 17.81
N THR A 325 2.88 -3.81 16.75
CA THR A 325 4.07 -4.60 16.42
C THR A 325 4.77 -3.96 15.23
N ILE A 326 5.86 -3.25 15.49
CA ILE A 326 6.65 -2.48 14.53
C ILE A 326 8.00 -3.19 14.30
N SER A 327 8.38 -3.39 13.04
CA SER A 327 9.73 -3.87 12.70
C SER A 327 10.30 -3.21 11.46
N VAL A 328 11.61 -3.00 11.45
CA VAL A 328 12.35 -2.50 10.26
C VAL A 328 13.49 -3.47 9.95
N ALA A 329 13.49 -4.01 8.73
CA ALA A 329 14.48 -5.01 8.31
C ALA A 329 15.00 -4.76 6.89
N PRO A 330 16.29 -5.05 6.62
CA PRO A 330 16.84 -4.96 5.26
C PRO A 330 16.30 -6.09 4.36
N LYS A 331 15.97 -5.75 3.11
CA LYS A 331 15.56 -6.70 2.07
C LYS A 331 16.10 -6.28 0.70
N GLY A 332 17.31 -6.74 0.39
CA GLY A 332 18.03 -6.31 -0.82
C GLY A 332 18.40 -4.83 -0.74
N SER A 333 18.03 -4.04 -1.75
CA SER A 333 18.28 -2.59 -1.81
C SER A 333 17.29 -1.73 -1.01
N TYR A 334 16.39 -2.36 -0.27
CA TYR A 334 15.33 -1.68 0.48
C TYR A 334 15.43 -1.97 1.98
N LEU A 335 14.95 -1.02 2.79
CA LEU A 335 14.43 -1.31 4.12
C LEU A 335 12.93 -1.55 4.01
N VAL A 336 12.44 -2.55 4.73
CA VAL A 336 11.01 -2.86 4.84
C VAL A 336 10.57 -2.53 6.26
N ALA A 337 9.76 -1.50 6.42
CA ALA A 337 9.05 -1.23 7.66
C ALA A 337 7.75 -2.03 7.67
N THR A 338 7.46 -2.69 8.78
CA THR A 338 6.23 -3.46 8.99
C THR A 338 5.57 -3.00 10.28
N MET A 339 4.26 -2.76 10.25
CA MET A 339 3.46 -2.41 11.42
C MET A 339 2.16 -3.22 11.38
N ASN A 340 1.93 -4.03 12.41
CA ASN A 340 0.73 -4.89 12.55
C ASN A 340 0.43 -5.75 11.32
N GLY A 341 1.48 -6.29 10.70
CA GLY A 341 1.38 -7.14 9.50
C GLY A 341 1.29 -6.39 8.16
N ASN A 342 1.18 -5.06 8.17
CA ASN A 342 1.28 -4.23 6.97
C ASN A 342 2.74 -3.86 6.70
N SER A 343 3.17 -3.76 5.44
CA SER A 343 4.56 -3.42 5.11
C SER A 343 4.70 -2.28 4.09
N GLN A 344 5.74 -1.46 4.25
CA GLN A 344 6.12 -0.36 3.37
C GLN A 344 7.63 -0.42 3.06
N LYS A 345 8.00 -0.20 1.80
CA LYS A 345 9.40 -0.25 1.33
C LYS A 345 9.99 1.15 1.24
N PHE A 346 11.26 1.28 1.62
CA PHE A 346 12.06 2.49 1.46
C PHE A 346 13.41 2.15 0.85
N THR A 347 13.91 2.98 -0.06
CA THR A 347 15.25 2.79 -0.66
C THR A 347 16.31 2.93 0.44
N ALA A 348 17.04 1.85 0.72
CA ALA A 348 17.96 1.79 1.86
C ALA A 348 19.09 2.83 1.76
N SER A 349 19.55 3.15 0.54
CA SER A 349 20.63 4.13 0.33
C SER A 349 20.25 5.57 0.62
N LEU A 350 18.97 5.86 0.92
CA LEU A 350 18.49 7.19 1.29
C LEU A 350 18.34 7.38 2.81
N ILE A 351 18.54 6.32 3.60
CA ILE A 351 18.28 6.30 5.03
C ILE A 351 19.61 6.21 5.79
N ALA A 352 19.83 7.15 6.70
CA ALA A 352 21.00 7.19 7.58
C ALA A 352 20.66 6.77 9.01
N GLU A 353 19.41 6.98 9.45
CA GLU A 353 18.94 6.74 10.81
C GLU A 353 17.44 6.42 10.84
N LEU A 354 16.99 5.79 11.92
CA LEU A 354 15.59 5.46 12.17
C LEU A 354 15.07 6.29 13.34
N ALA A 355 13.80 6.70 13.28
CA ALA A 355 13.07 7.25 14.42
C ALA A 355 11.72 6.54 14.51
N ILE A 356 11.52 5.75 15.56
CA ILE A 356 10.35 4.90 15.74
C ILE A 356 9.72 5.17 17.10
N LYS A 357 8.42 5.45 17.13
CA LYS A 357 7.65 5.64 18.36
C LYS A 357 6.53 4.61 18.42
N GLY A 358 6.33 3.94 19.56
CA GLY A 358 5.26 2.97 19.80
C GLY A 358 3.90 3.67 19.96
N GLY A 359 3.83 4.63 20.89
CA GLY A 359 2.64 5.46 21.08
C GLY A 359 1.94 5.11 22.39
N GLN A 360 0.72 4.55 22.31
CA GLN A 360 0.04 4.02 23.50
C GLN A 360 -0.29 2.55 23.30
N GLY A 361 -0.33 1.82 24.40
CA GLY A 361 -0.53 0.37 24.41
C GLY A 361 0.79 -0.35 24.61
N ASN A 362 0.71 -1.67 24.71
CA ASN A 362 1.91 -2.50 24.89
C ASN A 362 2.50 -2.83 23.53
N ASP A 363 3.58 -2.14 23.18
CA ASP A 363 4.17 -2.15 21.86
C ASP A 363 5.35 -3.11 21.77
N THR A 364 5.64 -3.56 20.55
CA THR A 364 6.84 -4.34 20.24
C THR A 364 7.53 -3.70 19.06
N ILE A 365 8.72 -3.14 19.29
CA ILE A 365 9.52 -2.44 18.30
C ILE A 365 10.83 -3.19 18.08
N THR A 366 11.08 -3.65 16.86
CA THR A 366 12.30 -4.38 16.49
C THR A 366 13.03 -3.69 15.33
N ASN A 367 14.19 -3.08 15.62
CA ASN A 367 15.14 -2.65 14.59
C ASN A 367 16.12 -3.78 14.27
N ALA A 368 15.97 -4.40 13.10
CA ALA A 368 16.88 -5.45 12.60
C ALA A 368 17.92 -4.91 11.62
N THR A 369 18.25 -3.61 11.71
CA THR A 369 19.20 -2.94 10.83
C THR A 369 20.55 -2.69 11.51
N VAL A 370 21.50 -2.18 10.72
CA VAL A 370 22.81 -1.72 11.20
C VAL A 370 22.85 -0.19 11.40
N LEU A 371 21.69 0.47 11.25
CA LEU A 371 21.56 1.91 11.40
C LEU A 371 21.31 2.25 12.86
N GLY A 372 21.84 3.39 13.30
CA GLY A 372 21.42 3.97 14.57
C GLY A 372 19.94 4.35 14.53
N ALA A 373 19.26 4.12 15.64
CA ALA A 373 17.83 4.32 15.81
C ALA A 373 17.52 5.10 17.08
N TYR A 374 16.57 6.00 16.96
CA TYR A 374 15.83 6.55 18.09
C TYR A 374 14.54 5.73 18.26
N LEU A 375 14.38 5.06 19.40
CA LEU A 375 13.20 4.27 19.74
C LEU A 375 12.55 4.84 21.00
N GLU A 376 11.23 4.98 20.99
CA GLU A 376 10.40 5.43 22.12
C GLU A 376 9.22 4.47 22.25
N GLY A 377 9.06 3.83 23.41
CA GLY A 377 7.94 2.93 23.70
C GLY A 377 6.64 3.71 23.82
N GLY A 378 6.56 4.56 24.84
CA GLY A 378 5.43 5.44 25.11
C GLY A 378 4.62 4.97 26.30
N ASP A 379 3.28 5.00 26.21
CA ASP A 379 2.43 4.55 27.30
C ASP A 379 2.21 3.03 27.21
N GLY A 380 2.75 2.22 28.11
CA GLY A 380 2.43 0.79 28.13
C GLY A 380 3.61 -0.06 28.56
N LYS A 381 3.43 -1.38 28.51
CA LYS A 381 4.54 -2.32 28.74
C LYS A 381 5.12 -2.75 27.42
N ASP A 382 6.26 -2.18 27.08
CA ASP A 382 6.81 -2.25 25.74
C ASP A 382 7.99 -3.20 25.64
N HIS A 383 8.26 -3.66 24.42
CA HIS A 383 9.42 -4.48 24.08
C HIS A 383 10.20 -3.80 22.96
N LEU A 384 11.38 -3.29 23.27
CA LEU A 384 12.19 -2.46 22.38
C LEU A 384 13.52 -3.14 22.08
N THR A 385 13.89 -3.27 20.80
CA THR A 385 15.17 -3.84 20.36
C THR A 385 15.89 -2.92 19.37
N GLY A 386 17.09 -2.46 19.75
CA GLY A 386 17.92 -1.47 19.04
C GLY A 386 18.61 -1.99 17.79
N GLY A 387 19.16 -3.20 17.82
CA GLY A 387 19.76 -3.84 16.64
C GLY A 387 21.27 -3.80 16.64
N SER A 388 21.91 -3.29 15.59
CA SER A 388 23.39 -3.25 15.48
C SER A 388 23.96 -1.83 15.31
N GLY A 389 23.13 -0.79 15.51
CA GLY A 389 23.49 0.62 15.39
C GLY A 389 24.06 1.20 16.68
N ASN A 390 24.28 2.51 16.74
CA ASN A 390 24.36 3.18 18.04
C ASN A 390 22.98 3.77 18.29
N ASP A 391 22.25 3.21 19.24
CA ASP A 391 20.82 3.43 19.41
C ASP A 391 20.54 4.31 20.64
N SER A 392 19.39 4.96 20.63
CA SER A 392 18.85 5.72 21.75
C SER A 392 17.43 5.24 22.00
N ILE A 393 17.22 4.53 23.11
CA ILE A 393 15.99 3.80 23.40
C ILE A 393 15.41 4.30 24.73
N TYR A 394 14.13 4.66 24.70
CA TYR A 394 13.37 5.15 25.84
C TYR A 394 12.14 4.25 26.03
N GLY A 395 12.00 3.63 27.20
CA GLY A 395 10.82 2.84 27.59
C GLY A 395 9.62 3.74 27.89
N ASP A 396 9.89 4.82 28.64
CA ASP A 396 8.92 5.79 29.18
C ASP A 396 8.20 5.28 30.43
N ALA A 397 6.90 5.01 30.37
CA ALA A 397 6.12 4.73 31.58
C ALA A 397 5.55 3.31 31.53
N SER A 398 5.62 2.64 32.68
CA SER A 398 5.33 1.23 32.96
C SER A 398 6.55 0.33 32.82
N ASN A 399 6.33 -0.99 32.96
CA ASN A 399 7.40 -1.98 33.02
C ASN A 399 7.78 -2.45 31.62
N ASP A 400 8.95 -2.05 31.16
CA ASP A 400 9.43 -2.26 29.81
C ASP A 400 10.55 -3.29 29.71
N TYR A 401 10.69 -3.86 28.54
CA TYR A 401 11.83 -4.66 28.13
C TYR A 401 12.62 -3.90 27.07
N ILE A 402 13.88 -3.62 27.35
CA ILE A 402 14.78 -2.88 26.46
C ILE A 402 16.03 -3.72 26.18
N ASP A 403 16.36 -3.92 24.91
CA ASP A 403 17.59 -4.56 24.45
C ASP A 403 18.30 -3.64 23.45
N GLY A 404 19.44 -3.07 23.84
CA GLY A 404 20.25 -2.19 22.99
C GLY A 404 20.82 -2.92 21.77
N GLY A 405 21.22 -4.17 21.95
CA GLY A 405 21.79 -4.99 20.89
C GLY A 405 23.30 -4.81 20.75
N ILE A 406 23.80 -4.43 19.58
CA ILE A 406 25.23 -4.19 19.33
C ILE A 406 25.38 -2.70 19.03
N GLY A 407 26.26 -1.99 19.73
CA GLY A 407 26.30 -0.55 19.59
C GLY A 407 27.06 0.15 20.69
N ARG A 408 26.99 1.48 20.69
CA ARG A 408 27.19 2.26 21.91
C ARG A 408 25.88 2.95 22.18
N ASP A 409 25.07 2.30 23.00
CA ASP A 409 23.67 2.61 23.10
C ASP A 409 23.39 3.52 24.30
N GLN A 410 22.27 4.23 24.24
CA GLN A 410 21.74 5.02 25.34
C GLN A 410 20.35 4.50 25.64
N LEU A 411 20.18 3.88 26.79
CA LEU A 411 18.98 3.16 27.20
C LEU A 411 18.40 3.81 28.46
N VAL A 412 17.12 4.13 28.44
CA VAL A 412 16.40 4.75 29.56
C VAL A 412 15.08 4.02 29.77
N GLY A 413 14.86 3.46 30.97
CA GLY A 413 13.57 2.87 31.36
C GLY A 413 12.54 3.94 31.71
N ALA A 414 12.96 4.90 32.53
CA ALA A 414 12.23 6.04 33.08
C ALA A 414 11.29 5.70 34.24
N GLY A 415 10.17 5.01 34.07
CA GLY A 415 9.31 4.73 35.22
C GLY A 415 8.58 3.41 35.13
N GLY A 416 8.84 2.49 36.04
CA GLY A 416 8.30 1.14 36.02
C GLY A 416 9.25 0.19 36.72
N ALA A 417 9.00 -1.11 36.62
CA ALA A 417 10.03 -2.09 36.96
C ALA A 417 10.50 -2.71 35.64
N ASP A 418 11.61 -2.20 35.14
CA ASP A 418 12.13 -2.41 33.79
C ASP A 418 13.17 -3.53 33.74
N LEU A 419 13.31 -4.15 32.57
CA LEU A 419 14.41 -5.05 32.26
C LEU A 419 15.20 -4.46 31.10
N ILE A 420 16.40 -3.96 31.39
CA ILE A 420 17.26 -3.29 30.40
C ILE A 420 18.56 -4.07 30.19
N LEU A 421 18.83 -4.42 28.95
CA LEU A 421 20.04 -5.08 28.49
C LEU A 421 20.81 -4.14 27.56
N GLY A 422 22.03 -3.74 27.95
CA GLY A 422 22.95 -2.91 27.15
C GLY A 422 23.31 -3.62 25.85
N GLY A 423 23.96 -4.77 26.00
CA GLY A 423 24.29 -5.63 24.87
C GLY A 423 25.79 -5.64 24.60
N SER A 424 26.20 -5.42 23.36
CA SER A 424 27.61 -5.37 22.99
C SER A 424 28.06 -3.96 22.68
N GLY A 425 29.00 -3.45 23.45
CA GLY A 425 29.71 -2.20 23.27
C GLY A 425 29.64 -1.36 24.53
N ASN A 426 29.90 -0.05 24.42
CA ASN A 426 30.03 0.78 25.61
C ASN A 426 28.75 1.61 25.77
N ASP A 427 27.88 1.13 26.64
CA ASP A 427 26.50 1.59 26.73
C ASP A 427 26.29 2.52 27.93
N ARG A 428 25.22 3.31 27.85
CA ARG A 428 24.72 4.12 28.97
C ARG A 428 23.32 3.65 29.28
N ILE A 429 23.09 3.21 30.51
CA ILE A 429 21.82 2.65 30.97
C ILE A 429 21.36 3.46 32.18
N TYR A 430 20.09 3.88 32.16
CA TYR A 430 19.41 4.47 33.30
C TYR A 430 18.07 3.77 33.52
N GLY A 431 17.87 3.16 34.70
CA GLY A 431 16.61 2.48 35.06
C GLY A 431 15.49 3.50 35.22
N GLY A 432 15.65 4.44 36.15
CA GLY A 432 14.69 5.52 36.36
C GLY A 432 14.00 5.36 37.70
N SER A 433 12.69 5.13 37.73
CA SER A 433 11.95 4.96 38.98
C SER A 433 11.23 3.62 39.01
N GLY A 434 11.29 2.93 40.14
CA GLY A 434 10.77 1.58 40.37
C GLY A 434 11.92 0.57 40.51
N ASN A 435 11.60 -0.71 40.56
CA ASN A 435 12.59 -1.73 40.91
C ASN A 435 13.10 -2.41 39.64
N ASP A 436 14.23 -1.96 39.13
CA ASP A 436 14.72 -2.31 37.80
C ASP A 436 15.72 -3.48 37.82
N VAL A 437 15.85 -4.13 36.67
CA VAL A 437 16.88 -5.14 36.41
C VAL A 437 17.71 -4.67 35.22
N LEU A 438 18.94 -4.27 35.48
CA LEU A 438 19.82 -3.63 34.51
C LEU A 438 21.08 -4.48 34.29
N ASN A 439 21.46 -4.71 33.03
CA ASN A 439 22.66 -5.45 32.69
C ASN A 439 23.42 -4.79 31.52
N GLY A 440 24.64 -4.32 31.78
CA GLY A 440 25.54 -3.75 30.75
C GLY A 440 25.93 -4.75 29.66
N ASN A 441 25.99 -6.04 30.02
CA ASN A 441 26.46 -7.15 29.20
C ASN A 441 27.95 -7.06 28.85
N SER A 442 28.35 -6.50 27.71
CA SER A 442 29.74 -6.56 27.28
C SER A 442 30.25 -5.24 26.75
N GLY A 443 31.36 -4.79 27.28
CA GLY A 443 31.97 -3.49 26.99
C GLY A 443 32.09 -2.68 28.27
N SER A 444 32.59 -1.45 28.19
CA SER A 444 32.76 -0.61 29.38
C SER A 444 31.56 0.30 29.53
N ASP A 445 30.66 -0.07 30.44
CA ASP A 445 29.32 0.47 30.53
C ASP A 445 29.18 1.46 31.68
N ARG A 446 28.17 2.32 31.58
CA ARG A 446 27.70 3.14 32.68
C ARG A 446 26.24 2.81 32.97
N VAL A 447 25.98 2.25 34.13
CA VAL A 447 24.64 1.80 34.55
C VAL A 447 24.23 2.52 35.82
N LEU A 448 23.08 3.18 35.77
CA LEU A 448 22.49 3.93 36.86
C LEU A 448 21.10 3.34 37.15
N GLY A 449 20.84 2.92 38.38
CA GLY A 449 19.57 2.34 38.85
C GLY A 449 18.47 3.40 38.86
N GLY A 450 18.55 4.31 39.81
CA GLY A 450 17.62 5.42 39.96
C GLY A 450 16.89 5.34 41.30
N ASP A 451 15.60 5.67 41.32
CA ASP A 451 14.76 5.51 42.50
C ASP A 451 14.19 4.09 42.56
N GLY A 452 14.33 3.36 43.65
CA GLY A 452 13.75 2.02 43.84
C GLY A 452 14.80 0.98 44.21
N ASP A 453 14.38 -0.26 44.49
CA ASP A 453 15.32 -1.33 44.86
C ASP A 453 15.79 -2.07 43.59
N ASP A 454 16.98 -1.74 43.10
CA ASP A 454 17.47 -2.16 41.79
C ASP A 454 18.42 -3.36 41.82
N GLN A 455 18.46 -4.11 40.72
CA GLN A 455 19.45 -5.14 40.44
C GLN A 455 20.30 -4.76 39.23
N ILE A 456 21.58 -4.47 39.47
CA ILE A 456 22.49 -3.93 38.47
C ILE A 456 23.67 -4.89 38.26
N ALA A 457 23.91 -5.27 37.00
CA ALA A 457 25.08 -6.03 36.57
C ALA A 457 25.90 -5.27 35.50
N GLY A 458 27.21 -5.08 35.73
CA GLY A 458 28.14 -4.58 34.71
C GLY A 458 28.53 -5.67 33.69
N ALA A 459 28.67 -6.91 34.19
CA ALA A 459 29.05 -8.09 33.43
C ALA A 459 30.49 -8.05 32.89
N ASN A 460 30.76 -7.85 31.60
CA ASN A 460 32.13 -7.92 31.06
C ASN A 460 32.65 -6.53 30.70
N GLY A 461 33.54 -5.96 31.51
CA GLY A 461 34.20 -4.70 31.14
C GLY A 461 34.71 -3.94 32.34
N ASN A 462 35.11 -2.69 32.14
CA ASN A 462 35.40 -1.83 33.28
C ASN A 462 34.22 -0.88 33.45
N ASP A 463 33.32 -1.22 34.37
CA ASP A 463 32.01 -0.59 34.41
C ASP A 463 31.90 0.47 35.51
N ILE A 464 30.95 1.39 35.34
CA ILE A 464 30.56 2.38 36.34
C ILE A 464 29.11 2.11 36.72
N LEU A 465 28.87 1.70 37.95
CA LEU A 465 27.56 1.31 38.46
C LEU A 465 27.14 2.24 39.60
N ALA A 466 25.91 2.73 39.59
CA ALA A 466 25.30 3.44 40.72
C ALA A 466 23.88 2.92 40.94
N GLY A 467 23.54 2.56 42.17
CA GLY A 467 22.16 2.22 42.54
C GLY A 467 21.27 3.46 42.61
N GLU A 468 21.83 4.56 43.14
CA GLU A 468 21.10 5.79 43.50
C GLU A 468 20.18 5.57 44.72
N ALA A 469 18.88 5.83 44.63
CA ALA A 469 18.00 5.88 45.80
C ALA A 469 17.20 4.59 45.99
N GLY A 470 17.62 3.72 46.90
CA GLY A 470 16.85 2.54 47.29
C GLY A 470 17.72 1.53 48.00
N ALA A 471 17.33 0.25 48.03
CA ALA A 471 18.18 -0.83 48.52
C ALA A 471 18.66 -1.69 47.35
N ASP A 472 19.85 -1.38 46.84
CA ASP A 472 20.31 -1.90 45.56
C ASP A 472 21.29 -3.07 45.67
N ILE A 473 21.29 -3.91 44.64
CA ILE A 473 22.25 -4.99 44.42
C ILE A 473 23.10 -4.65 43.22
N LEU A 474 24.41 -4.44 43.44
CA LEU A 474 25.37 -4.12 42.40
C LEU A 474 26.37 -5.27 42.22
N ASN A 475 26.44 -5.80 41.01
CA ASN A 475 27.41 -6.81 40.59
C ASN A 475 28.28 -6.26 39.44
N GLY A 476 29.53 -5.90 39.76
CA GLY A 476 30.49 -5.41 38.75
C GLY A 476 30.77 -6.43 37.64
N GLY A 477 30.84 -7.72 37.99
CA GLY A 477 31.21 -8.77 37.06
C GLY A 477 32.73 -8.91 36.91
N ALA A 478 33.19 -9.04 35.67
CA ALA A 478 34.59 -9.29 35.32
C ALA A 478 35.34 -8.00 35.02
N MET A 479 36.66 -8.01 35.29
CA MET A 479 37.57 -6.86 35.18
C MET A 479 37.38 -5.84 36.32
N ARG A 480 37.62 -4.54 36.08
CA ARG A 480 37.73 -3.55 37.14
C ARG A 480 36.59 -2.53 37.07
N ASP A 481 35.69 -2.64 38.03
CA ASP A 481 34.49 -1.81 38.10
C ASP A 481 34.59 -0.72 39.17
N THR A 482 33.74 0.28 39.04
CA THR A 482 33.59 1.41 39.96
C THR A 482 32.14 1.52 40.41
N ALA A 483 31.89 1.45 41.71
CA ALA A 483 30.60 1.82 42.29
C ALA A 483 30.61 3.34 42.59
N ASP A 484 29.76 4.10 41.91
CA ASP A 484 29.52 5.52 42.18
C ASP A 484 28.44 5.64 43.26
N THR A 485 28.78 6.23 44.41
CA THR A 485 27.96 6.19 45.64
C THR A 485 27.47 7.58 46.07
N ASP A 486 27.51 8.56 45.17
CA ASP A 486 27.14 9.95 45.49
C ASP A 486 25.62 10.21 45.41
N SER A 487 24.83 9.48 46.21
CA SER A 487 23.56 9.97 46.78
C SER A 487 22.99 8.97 47.81
N LEU A 488 23.18 9.27 49.11
CA LEU A 488 22.35 8.85 50.26
C LEU A 488 21.81 7.40 50.38
N ASP A 489 22.40 6.38 49.77
CA ASP A 489 22.00 5.00 50.02
C ASP A 489 22.52 4.49 51.39
N THR A 490 21.62 3.92 52.20
CA THR A 490 21.93 3.37 53.53
C THR A 490 22.12 1.85 53.55
N ARG A 491 22.00 1.11 52.43
CA ARG A 491 22.27 -0.36 52.39
C ARG A 491 22.73 -0.90 51.02
N ILE A 492 23.97 -0.62 50.62
CA ILE A 492 24.61 -1.31 49.49
C ILE A 492 25.11 -2.70 49.91
N ALA A 493 24.67 -3.76 49.22
CA ALA A 493 25.30 -5.08 49.25
C ALA A 493 26.19 -5.26 48.00
N ILE A 494 27.50 -5.02 48.15
CA ILE A 494 28.49 -5.29 47.08
C ILE A 494 28.89 -6.76 47.15
N GLU A 495 28.46 -7.58 46.19
CA GLU A 495 28.90 -8.97 46.08
C GLU A 495 30.19 -9.04 45.26
N VAL A 496 31.35 -9.07 45.94
CA VAL A 496 32.65 -9.27 45.28
C VAL A 496 32.86 -10.78 45.12
N LEU A 497 32.67 -11.29 43.90
CA LEU A 497 33.07 -12.67 43.57
C LEU A 497 34.59 -12.72 43.38
N SER A 498 35.26 -13.44 44.28
CA SER A 498 36.72 -13.61 44.38
C SER A 498 37.33 -14.50 43.31
#